data_AF-A0A7Y9UR18-F1
#
_entry.id   AF-A0A7Y9UR18-F1
#
_cell.length_a   1.000
_cell.length_b   1.000
_cell.length_c   1.000
_cell.angle_alpha   90.00
_cell.angle_beta   90.00
_cell.angle_gamma   90.00
#
_symmetry.space_group_name_H-M   'P 1'
#
loop_
_entity.id
_entity.type
_entity.pdbx_description
1 polymer ?
#
loop_
_entity_poly.entity_id
_entity_poly.type
_entity_poly.pdbx_seq_one_letter_code
_entity_poly.pdbx_strand_id
1 'polypeptide(L)'
;MMRSLWLEDTGFVAVHPRFGLRPKDYQEAVHARRLSLQGPGPEPSPPLRLSLGARPLTAITIGAAAGAVASSGTFAVGLPTWTMPFWVAGTWMAARATQIASRESDGQPVTRDDVVQGDRARAALGDLTMSDVISMRQIPDECVNEFKRLITLANFATPEELDEALARLHREATRMVAGTWRDPVAGVIEPEPPRRPALPRDTRQRNDWAKALIDHDAVEQEWAAIVLDRFAVLEVPLLLDVKQPETAAFIDAYARAQDFRAVHGRFFDPALEPEYVDLVRAAVETWTTAQRTAREVGLQFLPKAEQSLVRKAIKMLAQAEDPTRPVAARVHAARRAARLLAKVHTVVLPK
;
A
#
# COMPACT_ATOMS: atom_id res chain seq x y z
N MET A 1 -41.68 -30.54 -29.72
CA MET A 1 -40.84 -31.34 -28.82
C MET A 1 -39.43 -30.74 -28.83
N MET A 2 -39.21 -29.69 -28.03
CA MET A 2 -37.92 -28.99 -27.90
C MET A 2 -37.96 -28.18 -26.59
N ARG A 3 -37.05 -28.47 -25.65
CA ARG A 3 -36.90 -27.77 -24.36
C ARG A 3 -35.44 -27.85 -23.85
N SER A 4 -34.99 -26.71 -23.30
CA SER A 4 -33.94 -26.45 -22.27
C SER A 4 -32.46 -26.80 -22.60
N LEU A 5 -31.41 -26.02 -22.26
CA LEU A 5 -31.09 -25.22 -21.05
C LEU A 5 -30.10 -24.03 -21.32
N TRP A 6 -30.04 -23.10 -20.36
CA TRP A 6 -29.26 -21.84 -20.24
C TRP A 6 -27.86 -21.99 -19.56
N LEU A 7 -26.97 -20.98 -19.76
CA LEU A 7 -25.93 -20.29 -18.92
C LEU A 7 -25.04 -21.11 -17.92
N GLU A 8 -23.80 -20.75 -17.50
CA GLU A 8 -23.13 -19.47 -17.19
C GLU A 8 -21.64 -19.69 -16.82
N ASP A 9 -20.88 -18.57 -16.78
CA ASP A 9 -19.80 -18.20 -15.84
C ASP A 9 -18.43 -18.92 -15.75
N THR A 10 -17.44 -18.26 -16.37
CA THR A 10 -16.02 -18.31 -15.98
C THR A 10 -15.68 -17.18 -15.00
N GLY A 11 -15.66 -17.49 -13.70
CA GLY A 11 -15.16 -16.59 -12.66
C GLY A 11 -13.63 -16.54 -12.60
N PHE A 12 -13.06 -15.34 -12.77
CA PHE A 12 -11.65 -15.04 -12.56
C PHE A 12 -11.32 -15.07 -11.06
N VAL A 13 -10.40 -15.93 -10.63
CA VAL A 13 -9.84 -15.91 -9.28
C VAL A 13 -8.59 -15.04 -9.29
N ALA A 14 -8.63 -13.90 -8.59
CA ALA A 14 -7.46 -13.05 -8.40
C ALA A 14 -6.43 -13.74 -7.48
N VAL A 15 -5.37 -14.26 -8.09
CA VAL A 15 -4.19 -14.79 -7.40
C VAL A 15 -3.19 -13.65 -7.20
N HIS A 16 -2.73 -13.42 -5.97
CA HIS A 16 -1.67 -12.45 -5.69
C HIS A 16 -0.37 -12.88 -6.41
N PRO A 17 0.24 -12.03 -7.25
CA PRO A 17 1.12 -12.48 -8.34
C PRO A 17 2.50 -13.00 -7.92
N ARG A 18 2.82 -13.15 -6.63
CA ARG A 18 4.18 -13.52 -6.19
C ARG A 18 4.32 -14.75 -5.30
N PHE A 19 3.25 -15.33 -4.75
CA PHE A 19 3.42 -16.43 -3.78
C PHE A 19 2.59 -17.69 -3.96
N GLY A 20 1.65 -17.76 -4.91
CA GLY A 20 1.00 -19.02 -5.31
C GLY A 20 0.37 -19.89 -4.20
N LEU A 21 0.26 -19.36 -2.97
CA LEU A 21 -0.30 -20.03 -1.81
C LEU A 21 -1.63 -19.35 -1.49
N ARG A 22 -2.63 -20.16 -1.14
CA ARG A 22 -3.87 -19.61 -0.61
C ARG A 22 -3.55 -18.97 0.74
N PRO A 23 -4.23 -17.87 1.13
CA PRO A 23 -3.94 -17.14 2.39
C PRO A 23 -3.90 -18.04 3.64
N LYS A 24 -4.70 -19.11 3.66
CA LYS A 24 -4.72 -20.11 4.73
C LYS A 24 -3.41 -20.91 4.82
N ASP A 25 -2.85 -21.30 3.68
CA ASP A 25 -1.61 -22.09 3.59
C ASP A 25 -0.38 -21.24 4.05
N TYR A 26 -0.45 -19.91 3.89
CA TYR A 26 0.58 -19.00 4.38
C TYR A 26 0.60 -18.90 5.92
N GLN A 27 -0.57 -18.82 6.55
CA GLN A 27 -0.65 -18.77 8.01
C GLN A 27 -0.21 -20.08 8.68
N GLU A 28 -0.58 -21.22 8.09
CA GLU A 28 -0.14 -22.54 8.56
C GLU A 28 1.39 -22.70 8.43
N ALA A 29 2.00 -22.21 7.34
CA ALA A 29 3.45 -22.24 7.15
C ALA A 29 4.22 -21.35 8.14
N VAL A 30 3.67 -20.17 8.48
CA VAL A 30 4.25 -19.27 9.49
C VAL A 30 4.13 -19.88 10.89
N HIS A 31 3.00 -20.52 11.20
CA HIS A 31 2.77 -21.17 12.49
C HIS A 31 3.67 -22.41 12.68
N ALA A 32 3.83 -23.24 11.64
CA ALA A 32 4.72 -24.41 11.67
C ALA A 32 6.19 -24.02 11.90
N ARG A 33 6.64 -22.89 11.32
CA ARG A 33 8.00 -22.38 11.50
C ARG A 33 8.25 -21.78 12.88
N ARG A 34 7.22 -21.18 13.50
CA ARG A 34 7.29 -20.70 14.89
C ARG A 34 7.44 -21.86 15.88
N LEU A 35 6.78 -22.98 15.62
CA LEU A 35 6.89 -24.19 16.45
C LEU A 35 8.24 -24.89 16.27
N SER A 36 8.83 -24.90 15.06
CA SER A 36 10.15 -25.50 14.84
C SER A 36 11.31 -24.77 15.52
N LEU A 37 11.10 -23.52 15.97
CA LEU A 37 12.11 -22.70 16.66
C LEU A 37 12.05 -22.82 18.19
N GLN A 38 11.09 -23.57 18.75
CA GLN A 38 10.96 -23.83 20.19
C GLN A 38 11.61 -25.15 20.62
N GLY A 39 12.79 -25.47 20.07
CA GLY A 39 13.61 -26.59 20.54
C GLY A 39 14.28 -26.28 21.90
N PRO A 40 14.67 -27.30 22.68
CA PRO A 40 15.32 -27.11 23.98
C PRO A 40 16.65 -26.37 23.81
N GLY A 41 16.80 -25.24 24.52
CA GLY A 41 17.99 -24.40 24.46
C GLY A 41 19.25 -25.08 25.01
N PRO A 42 20.45 -24.64 24.59
CA PRO A 42 21.72 -25.22 25.05
C PRO A 42 21.98 -24.95 26.54
N GLU A 43 22.59 -25.93 27.20
CA GLU A 43 23.05 -25.89 28.60
C GLU A 43 23.98 -24.68 28.88
N PRO A 44 23.88 -24.07 30.08
CA PRO A 44 24.71 -22.92 30.44
C PRO A 44 26.13 -23.35 30.82
N SER A 45 27.12 -22.68 30.23
CA SER A 45 28.53 -22.73 30.66
C SER A 45 28.76 -21.90 31.94
N PRO A 46 29.78 -22.24 32.76
CA PRO A 46 29.99 -21.63 34.09
C PRO A 46 30.51 -20.17 34.01
N PRO A 47 30.34 -19.38 35.09
CA PRO A 47 30.43 -17.93 35.03
C PRO A 47 31.86 -17.41 35.12
N LEU A 48 32.22 -16.48 34.21
CA LEU A 48 33.33 -15.56 34.40
C LEU A 48 32.84 -14.30 35.10
N ARG A 49 33.44 -13.99 36.25
CA ARG A 49 33.23 -12.74 37.01
C ARG A 49 34.02 -11.61 36.35
N LEU A 50 33.35 -10.52 35.97
CA LEU A 50 33.91 -9.17 35.97
C LEU A 50 32.82 -8.16 36.37
N SER A 51 33.25 -7.21 37.20
CA SER A 51 32.43 -6.28 37.99
C SER A 51 31.92 -5.05 37.21
N LEU A 52 30.80 -4.53 37.72
CA LEU A 52 29.97 -3.42 37.23
C LEU A 52 30.69 -2.08 36.98
N GLY A 53 30.19 -1.37 35.95
CA GLY A 53 29.99 0.08 35.94
C GLY A 53 28.57 0.38 35.41
N ALA A 54 27.77 1.14 36.17
CA ALA A 54 26.32 1.25 36.02
C ALA A 54 25.86 2.57 35.35
N ARG A 55 24.81 2.52 34.49
CA ARG A 55 23.60 3.41 34.39
C ARG A 55 22.90 3.32 32.98
N PRO A 56 21.60 3.71 32.81
CA PRO A 56 20.48 2.76 32.67
C PRO A 56 19.71 2.79 31.32
N LEU A 57 18.80 1.83 31.20
CA LEU A 57 17.91 1.45 30.09
C LEU A 57 16.87 2.51 29.65
N THR A 58 16.51 2.48 28.37
CA THR A 58 15.10 2.33 27.92
C THR A 58 15.05 1.88 26.46
N ALA A 59 14.54 0.67 26.22
CA ALA A 59 14.19 0.15 24.91
C ALA A 59 12.66 0.05 24.84
N ILE A 60 12.05 0.64 23.82
CA ILE A 60 10.62 0.53 23.56
C ILE A 60 10.41 -0.40 22.37
N THR A 61 9.83 -1.55 22.66
CA THR A 61 9.26 -2.51 21.73
C THR A 61 7.86 -2.03 21.34
N ILE A 62 7.56 -1.83 20.06
CA ILE A 62 6.17 -1.73 19.59
C ILE A 62 5.99 -2.61 18.36
N GLY A 63 5.38 -3.76 18.61
CA GLY A 63 4.63 -4.55 17.66
C GLY A 63 3.44 -5.17 18.41
N ALA A 64 2.24 -5.02 17.84
CA ALA A 64 0.93 -5.57 18.26
C ALA A 64 -0.05 -4.59 18.93
N ALA A 65 -0.80 -3.85 18.11
CA ALA A 65 -2.09 -3.27 18.49
C ALA A 65 -3.01 -3.12 17.26
N ALA A 66 -3.51 -4.25 16.74
CA ALA A 66 -4.60 -4.25 15.75
C ALA A 66 -5.80 -5.12 16.17
N GLY A 67 -5.73 -5.83 17.30
CA GLY A 67 -6.80 -6.71 17.77
C GLY A 67 -7.70 -6.13 18.88
N ALA A 68 -7.35 -5.00 19.49
CA ALA A 68 -7.97 -4.57 20.75
C ALA A 68 -9.09 -3.52 20.64
N VAL A 69 -9.37 -2.98 19.44
CA VAL A 69 -10.37 -1.89 19.28
C VAL A 69 -11.79 -2.42 19.06
N ALA A 70 -11.97 -3.71 18.76
CA ALA A 70 -13.29 -4.29 18.54
C ALA A 70 -14.12 -4.52 19.83
N SER A 71 -13.52 -4.41 21.02
CA SER A 71 -14.22 -4.72 22.29
C SER A 71 -14.52 -3.51 23.19
N SER A 72 -14.02 -2.30 22.86
CA SER A 72 -14.03 -1.18 23.81
C SER A 72 -14.93 0.00 23.45
N GLY A 73 -15.72 -0.07 22.37
CA GLY A 73 -16.82 0.89 22.11
C GLY A 73 -16.43 2.37 22.21
N THR A 74 -15.18 2.72 21.89
CA THR A 74 -14.67 4.08 22.04
C THR A 74 -14.74 4.79 20.68
N PHE A 75 -15.70 5.71 20.54
CA PHE A 75 -15.80 6.56 19.35
C PHE A 75 -14.61 7.53 19.28
N ALA A 76 -13.92 7.56 18.14
CA ALA A 76 -12.92 8.58 17.84
C ALA A 76 -13.62 9.93 17.62
N VAL A 77 -13.58 10.80 18.62
CA VAL A 77 -14.02 12.19 18.52
C VAL A 77 -12.96 12.96 17.71
N GLY A 78 -13.31 13.47 16.53
CA GLY A 78 -12.46 14.43 15.80
C GLY A 78 -12.39 14.32 14.27
N LEU A 79 -13.08 13.38 13.63
CA LEU A 79 -13.10 13.31 12.16
C LEU A 79 -14.12 14.29 11.56
N PRO A 80 -13.80 14.95 10.42
CA PRO A 80 -14.75 15.82 9.74
C PRO A 80 -15.94 15.00 9.18
N THR A 81 -17.15 15.54 9.29
CA THR A 81 -18.42 14.83 9.01
C THR A 81 -18.57 14.27 7.60
N TRP A 82 -17.80 14.76 6.63
CA TRP A 82 -17.82 14.29 5.24
C TRP A 82 -17.02 12.99 5.00
N THR A 83 -16.14 12.58 5.93
CA THR A 83 -15.42 11.29 5.83
C THR A 83 -16.17 10.13 6.49
N MET A 84 -17.20 10.44 7.29
CA MET A 84 -18.02 9.45 8.01
C MET A 84 -18.62 8.35 7.13
N PRO A 85 -19.17 8.61 5.93
CA PRO A 85 -19.82 7.56 5.14
C PRO A 85 -18.82 6.51 4.62
N PHE A 86 -17.62 6.94 4.24
CA PHE A 86 -16.55 6.06 3.79
C PHE A 86 -15.92 5.28 4.95
N TRP A 87 -15.82 5.89 6.13
CA TRP A 87 -15.34 5.22 7.33
C TRP A 87 -16.34 4.18 7.83
N VAL A 88 -17.64 4.48 7.80
CA VAL A 88 -18.72 3.54 8.15
C VAL A 88 -18.80 2.38 7.16
N ALA A 89 -18.69 2.65 5.86
CA ALA A 89 -18.62 1.59 4.84
C ALA A 89 -17.36 0.71 5.04
N GLY A 90 -16.20 1.33 5.28
CA GLY A 90 -14.94 0.64 5.56
C GLY A 90 -14.99 -0.23 6.82
N THR A 91 -15.54 0.29 7.91
CA THR A 91 -15.67 -0.43 9.19
C THR A 91 -16.71 -1.53 9.14
N TRP A 92 -17.84 -1.32 8.46
CA TRP A 92 -18.82 -2.38 8.21
C TRP A 92 -18.23 -3.52 7.37
N MET A 93 -17.46 -3.20 6.32
CA MET A 93 -16.77 -4.19 5.49
C MET A 93 -15.69 -4.95 6.27
N ALA A 94 -14.91 -4.26 7.09
CA ALA A 94 -13.90 -4.89 7.95
C ALA A 94 -14.55 -5.80 9.00
N ALA A 95 -15.64 -5.37 9.63
CA ALA A 95 -16.40 -6.17 10.57
C ALA A 95 -17.00 -7.42 9.90
N ARG A 96 -17.53 -7.30 8.68
CA ARG A 96 -18.12 -8.42 7.95
C ARG A 96 -17.08 -9.42 7.45
N ALA A 97 -15.94 -8.94 6.94
CA ALA A 97 -14.81 -9.79 6.59
C ALA A 97 -14.26 -10.54 7.82
N THR A 98 -14.21 -9.87 8.97
CA THR A 98 -13.81 -10.48 10.25
C THR A 98 -14.83 -11.52 10.73
N GLN A 99 -16.12 -11.27 10.53
CA GLN A 99 -17.18 -12.22 10.89
C GLN A 99 -17.17 -13.48 10.02
N ILE A 100 -16.92 -13.33 8.70
CA ILE A 100 -16.74 -14.46 7.78
C ILE A 100 -15.50 -15.28 8.18
N ALA A 101 -14.38 -14.61 8.45
CA ALA A 101 -13.14 -15.25 8.89
C ALA A 101 -13.28 -15.94 10.27
N SER A 102 -14.04 -15.37 11.20
CA SER A 102 -14.34 -15.99 12.51
C SER A 102 -15.16 -17.27 12.32
N ARG A 103 -16.19 -17.25 11.46
CA ARG A 103 -17.00 -18.44 11.17
C ARG A 103 -16.18 -19.56 10.54
N GLU A 104 -15.28 -19.22 9.61
CA GLU A 104 -14.33 -20.19 9.05
C GLU A 104 -13.37 -20.77 10.10
N SER A 105 -12.89 -19.93 11.03
CA SER A 105 -12.02 -20.34 12.14
C SER A 105 -12.74 -21.24 13.15
N ASP A 106 -14.03 -20.99 13.38
CA ASP A 106 -14.87 -21.73 14.32
C ASP A 106 -15.50 -22.99 13.71
N GLY A 107 -15.16 -23.32 12.45
CA GLY A 107 -15.69 -24.48 11.74
C GLY A 107 -17.17 -24.37 11.38
N GLN A 108 -17.75 -23.16 11.41
CA GLN A 108 -19.10 -22.93 10.95
C GLN A 108 -19.14 -22.89 9.41
N PRO A 109 -20.16 -23.50 8.78
CA PRO A 109 -20.27 -23.48 7.32
C PRO A 109 -20.52 -22.05 6.84
N VAL A 110 -19.63 -21.55 5.98
CA VAL A 110 -19.85 -20.31 5.21
C VAL A 110 -20.88 -20.60 4.13
N THR A 111 -21.96 -19.83 4.11
CA THR A 111 -23.04 -20.07 3.14
C THR A 111 -22.69 -19.47 1.78
N ARG A 112 -23.33 -19.98 0.71
CA ARG A 112 -23.19 -19.41 -0.64
C ARG A 112 -23.59 -17.94 -0.68
N ASP A 113 -24.55 -17.53 0.15
CA ASP A 113 -25.01 -16.14 0.25
C ASP A 113 -23.96 -15.21 0.87
N ASP A 114 -23.18 -15.69 1.84
CA ASP A 114 -22.08 -14.92 2.46
C ASP A 114 -20.97 -14.59 1.42
N VAL A 115 -20.71 -15.51 0.49
CA VAL A 115 -19.70 -15.34 -0.57
C VAL A 115 -20.20 -14.39 -1.67
N VAL A 116 -21.45 -14.59 -2.13
CA VAL A 116 -22.07 -13.74 -3.16
C VAL A 116 -22.21 -12.29 -2.68
N GLN A 117 -22.51 -12.07 -1.40
CA GLN A 117 -22.56 -10.72 -0.83
C GLN A 117 -21.18 -10.05 -0.77
N GLY A 118 -20.12 -10.80 -0.45
CA GLY A 118 -18.75 -10.29 -0.43
C GLY A 118 -18.23 -9.86 -1.81
N ASP A 119 -18.58 -10.63 -2.85
CA ASP A 119 -18.15 -10.34 -4.22
C ASP A 119 -18.95 -9.20 -4.86
N ARG A 120 -20.25 -9.07 -4.56
CA ARG A 120 -21.07 -7.92 -5.00
C ARG A 120 -20.61 -6.60 -4.37
N ALA A 121 -20.22 -6.61 -3.10
CA ALA A 121 -19.66 -5.43 -2.44
C ALA A 121 -18.34 -4.98 -3.08
N ARG A 122 -17.50 -5.93 -3.52
CA ARG A 122 -16.27 -5.62 -4.28
C ARG A 122 -16.56 -5.08 -5.68
N ALA A 123 -17.53 -5.66 -6.40
CA ALA A 123 -17.90 -5.22 -7.73
C ALA A 123 -18.46 -3.78 -7.72
N ALA A 124 -19.33 -3.45 -6.76
CA ALA A 124 -19.89 -2.09 -6.61
C ALA A 124 -18.83 -1.01 -6.29
N LEU A 125 -17.68 -1.40 -5.73
CA LEU A 125 -16.54 -0.51 -5.46
C LEU A 125 -15.54 -0.44 -6.62
N GLY A 126 -15.45 -1.48 -7.46
CA GLY A 126 -14.55 -1.52 -8.61
C GLY A 126 -14.95 -0.53 -9.72
N ASP A 127 -16.22 -0.16 -9.78
CA ASP A 127 -16.76 0.75 -10.81
C ASP A 127 -16.66 2.24 -10.43
N LEU A 128 -16.19 2.59 -9.23
CA LEU A 128 -15.98 3.99 -8.82
C LEU A 128 -14.52 4.39 -9.04
N THR A 129 -14.26 5.27 -10.01
CA THR A 129 -12.91 5.80 -10.22
C THR A 129 -12.59 6.92 -9.23
N MET A 130 -11.31 7.13 -8.91
CA MET A 130 -10.88 8.25 -8.04
C MET A 130 -11.24 9.63 -8.64
N SER A 131 -11.46 9.70 -9.95
CA SER A 131 -11.94 10.89 -10.66
C SER A 131 -13.43 11.18 -10.37
N ASP A 132 -14.25 10.15 -10.20
CA ASP A 132 -15.65 10.26 -9.80
C ASP A 132 -15.77 10.76 -8.35
N VAL A 133 -14.84 10.33 -7.49
CA VAL A 133 -14.75 10.73 -6.08
C VAL A 133 -14.30 12.19 -5.92
N ILE A 134 -13.40 12.70 -6.79
CA ILE A 134 -12.91 14.09 -6.74
C ILE A 134 -13.95 15.08 -7.29
N SER A 135 -14.82 14.64 -8.21
CA SER A 135 -15.85 15.48 -8.83
C SER A 135 -17.08 15.73 -7.94
N MET A 136 -17.21 15.03 -6.81
CA MET A 136 -18.34 15.11 -5.86
C MET A 136 -18.25 16.24 -4.82
N ARG A 137 -17.55 17.35 -5.11
CA ARG A 137 -17.30 18.43 -4.12
C ARG A 137 -18.50 19.36 -3.81
N GLN A 138 -19.65 19.16 -4.44
CA GLN A 138 -20.89 19.90 -4.14
C GLN A 138 -22.12 18.99 -4.23
N ILE A 139 -22.22 18.01 -3.33
CA ILE A 139 -23.44 17.22 -3.18
C ILE A 139 -24.44 18.04 -2.36
N PRO A 140 -25.68 18.30 -2.85
CA PRO A 140 -26.72 18.96 -2.08
C PRO A 140 -27.02 18.20 -0.78
N ASP A 141 -27.35 18.93 0.29
CA ASP A 141 -27.59 18.34 1.62
C ASP A 141 -28.72 17.28 1.59
N GLU A 142 -29.68 17.39 0.66
CA GLU A 142 -30.72 16.37 0.48
C GLU A 142 -30.13 15.00 0.08
N CYS A 143 -29.13 14.97 -0.80
CA CYS A 143 -28.48 13.72 -1.22
C CYS A 143 -27.65 13.11 -0.10
N VAL A 144 -26.96 13.93 0.70
CA VAL A 144 -26.20 13.46 1.87
C VAL A 144 -27.16 12.87 2.92
N ASN A 145 -28.30 13.49 3.13
CA ASN A 145 -29.29 13.03 4.11
C ASN A 145 -30.01 11.76 3.64
N GLU A 146 -30.36 11.65 2.36
CA GLU A 146 -30.93 10.42 1.81
C GLU A 146 -29.91 9.27 1.82
N PHE A 147 -28.64 9.54 1.52
CA PHE A 147 -27.57 8.54 1.64
C PHE A 147 -27.38 8.04 3.08
N LYS A 148 -27.42 8.94 4.07
CA LYS A 148 -27.40 8.56 5.50
C LYS A 148 -28.61 7.70 5.88
N ARG A 149 -29.80 8.03 5.36
CA ARG A 149 -31.02 7.24 5.58
C ARG A 149 -30.90 5.84 4.97
N LEU A 150 -30.30 5.73 3.79
CA LEU A 150 -30.06 4.46 3.12
C LEU A 150 -29.03 3.59 3.84
N ILE A 151 -27.94 4.16 4.36
CA ILE A 151 -26.99 3.44 5.23
C ILE A 151 -27.70 2.92 6.49
N THR A 152 -28.60 3.73 7.06
CA THR A 152 -29.36 3.32 8.25
C THR A 152 -30.32 2.18 7.93
N LEU A 153 -30.97 2.19 6.76
CA LEU A 153 -31.83 1.10 6.30
C LEU A 153 -31.03 -0.17 5.98
N ALA A 154 -29.83 -0.05 5.40
CA ALA A 154 -28.98 -1.19 5.04
C ALA A 154 -28.57 -2.06 6.25
N ASN A 155 -28.63 -1.53 7.47
CA ASN A 155 -28.37 -2.31 8.69
C ASN A 155 -29.55 -3.19 9.14
N PHE A 156 -30.75 -2.96 8.59
CA PHE A 156 -31.98 -3.64 9.02
C PHE A 156 -32.83 -4.21 7.87
N ALA A 157 -32.44 -3.95 6.62
CA ALA A 157 -33.18 -4.34 5.43
C ALA A 157 -32.75 -5.73 4.93
N THR A 158 -33.68 -6.41 4.28
CA THR A 158 -33.40 -7.63 3.51
C THR A 158 -32.58 -7.29 2.25
N PRO A 159 -31.85 -8.26 1.66
CA PRO A 159 -31.03 -8.00 0.47
C PRO A 159 -31.82 -7.41 -0.72
N GLU A 160 -33.07 -7.81 -0.90
CA GLU A 160 -33.95 -7.32 -1.96
C GLU A 160 -34.35 -5.85 -1.75
N GLU A 161 -34.56 -5.44 -0.49
CA GLU A 161 -34.85 -4.05 -0.13
C GLU A 161 -33.62 -3.15 -0.32
N LEU A 162 -32.41 -3.68 -0.10
CA LEU A 162 -31.17 -2.94 -0.34
C LEU A 162 -30.93 -2.71 -1.83
N ASP A 163 -31.15 -3.73 -2.67
CA ASP A 163 -30.99 -3.63 -4.13
C ASP A 163 -31.99 -2.62 -4.73
N GLU A 164 -33.26 -2.64 -4.29
CA GLU A 164 -34.26 -1.65 -4.74
C GLU A 164 -33.90 -0.23 -4.28
N ALA A 165 -33.35 -0.08 -3.07
CA ALA A 165 -32.95 1.21 -2.54
C ALA A 165 -31.74 1.80 -3.29
N LEU A 166 -30.76 0.97 -3.65
CA LEU A 166 -29.63 1.38 -4.51
C LEU A 166 -30.08 1.73 -5.92
N ALA A 167 -31.00 0.94 -6.50
CA ALA A 167 -31.58 1.24 -7.80
C ALA A 167 -32.36 2.57 -7.80
N ARG A 168 -33.08 2.89 -6.71
CA ARG A 168 -33.74 4.19 -6.54
C ARG A 168 -32.75 5.35 -6.47
N LEU A 169 -31.69 5.21 -5.69
CA LEU A 169 -30.64 6.22 -5.56
C LEU A 169 -29.97 6.51 -6.91
N HIS A 170 -29.66 5.47 -7.68
CA HIS A 170 -29.06 5.62 -9.02
C HIS A 170 -30.00 6.35 -9.99
N ARG A 171 -31.31 6.03 -9.97
CA ARG A 171 -32.32 6.73 -10.78
C ARG A 171 -32.45 8.21 -10.40
N GLU A 172 -32.40 8.55 -9.12
CA GLU A 172 -32.47 9.94 -8.65
C GLU A 172 -31.21 10.73 -8.99
N ALA A 173 -30.02 10.15 -8.79
CA ALA A 173 -28.76 10.76 -9.18
C ALA A 173 -28.72 11.05 -10.70
N THR A 174 -29.18 10.08 -11.51
CA THR A 174 -29.25 10.23 -12.97
C THR A 174 -30.24 11.33 -13.38
N ARG A 175 -31.40 11.41 -12.71
CA ARG A 175 -32.40 12.46 -12.97
C ARG A 175 -31.88 13.85 -12.59
N MET A 176 -31.09 13.98 -11.53
CA MET A 176 -30.48 15.24 -11.11
C MET A 176 -29.41 15.72 -12.08
N VAL A 177 -28.57 14.82 -12.58
CA VAL A 177 -27.55 15.14 -13.60
C VAL A 177 -28.23 15.55 -14.92
N ALA A 178 -29.30 14.87 -15.32
CA ALA A 178 -30.06 15.20 -16.52
C ALA A 178 -30.85 16.52 -16.40
N GLY A 179 -31.29 16.90 -15.18
CA GLY A 179 -32.05 18.13 -14.93
C GLY A 179 -31.20 19.40 -14.80
N THR A 180 -29.92 19.27 -14.45
CA THR A 180 -29.01 20.40 -14.22
C THR A 180 -28.26 20.83 -15.48
N TRP A 181 -28.26 20.02 -16.53
CA TRP A 181 -27.67 20.33 -17.83
C TRP A 181 -28.73 20.72 -18.87
N ARG A 182 -29.42 21.85 -18.63
CA ARG A 182 -30.16 22.53 -19.70
C ARG A 182 -29.23 23.54 -20.36
N ASP A 183 -28.86 23.22 -21.58
CA ASP A 183 -27.98 23.95 -22.48
C ASP A 183 -28.48 25.39 -22.76
N PRO A 184 -27.75 26.45 -22.38
CA PRO A 184 -27.98 27.80 -22.85
C PRO A 184 -26.86 28.23 -23.80
N VAL A 185 -26.50 27.43 -24.82
CA VAL A 185 -25.62 27.90 -25.88
C VAL A 185 -26.45 28.56 -26.99
N ALA A 186 -26.69 29.85 -26.81
CA ALA A 186 -26.95 30.77 -27.92
C ALA A 186 -26.27 32.12 -27.65
N GLY A 187 -24.97 32.19 -27.99
CA GLY A 187 -24.28 33.43 -28.33
C GLY A 187 -23.81 34.30 -27.15
N VAL A 188 -22.72 33.91 -26.48
CA VAL A 188 -21.99 34.82 -25.59
C VAL A 188 -20.49 34.71 -25.90
N ILE A 189 -19.92 35.86 -26.23
CA ILE A 189 -18.49 36.18 -26.34
C ILE A 189 -17.73 35.41 -25.24
N GLU A 190 -16.71 34.61 -25.58
CA GLU A 190 -15.87 33.91 -24.59
C GLU A 190 -15.37 34.92 -23.54
N PRO A 191 -15.92 34.91 -22.30
CA PRO A 191 -15.42 35.79 -21.27
C PRO A 191 -14.04 35.28 -20.86
N GLU A 192 -13.08 36.20 -20.74
CA GLU A 192 -11.77 35.90 -20.17
C GLU A 192 -11.97 35.06 -18.90
N PRO A 193 -11.35 33.86 -18.79
CA PRO A 193 -11.64 32.94 -17.71
C PRO A 193 -11.42 33.66 -16.38
N PRO A 194 -12.41 33.66 -15.47
CA PRO A 194 -12.33 34.44 -14.24
C PRO A 194 -11.05 34.09 -13.50
N ARG A 195 -10.21 35.11 -13.22
CA ARG A 195 -8.99 34.95 -12.44
C ARG A 195 -9.35 34.25 -11.13
N ARG A 196 -8.90 33.00 -10.96
CA ARG A 196 -9.15 32.24 -9.74
C ARG A 196 -8.64 33.05 -8.55
N PRO A 197 -9.48 33.31 -7.52
CA PRO A 197 -9.01 34.01 -6.33
C PRO A 197 -7.87 33.22 -5.69
N ALA A 198 -6.83 33.93 -5.29
CA ALA A 198 -5.69 33.36 -4.61
C ALA A 198 -6.15 32.68 -3.31
N LEU A 199 -5.86 31.38 -3.15
CA LEU A 199 -6.08 30.68 -1.88
C LEU A 199 -5.38 31.41 -0.72
N PRO A 200 -5.96 31.45 0.49
CA PRO A 200 -5.30 31.95 1.68
C PRO A 200 -3.93 31.29 1.90
N ARG A 201 -2.96 32.05 2.42
CA ARG A 201 -1.57 31.58 2.60
C ARG A 201 -1.49 30.30 3.44
N ASP A 202 -2.20 30.23 4.57
CA ASP A 202 -2.23 29.03 5.44
C ASP A 202 -2.72 27.78 4.68
N THR A 203 -3.76 27.94 3.86
CA THR A 203 -4.27 26.83 3.03
C THR A 203 -3.22 26.34 2.03
N ARG A 204 -2.43 27.24 1.44
CA ARG A 204 -1.33 26.84 0.53
C ARG A 204 -0.24 26.09 1.26
N GLN A 205 0.26 26.62 2.38
CA GLN A 205 1.31 25.98 3.17
C GLN A 205 0.90 24.58 3.66
N ARG A 206 -0.35 24.41 4.10
CA ARG A 206 -0.88 23.09 4.47
C ARG A 206 -0.88 22.11 3.29
N ASN A 207 -1.27 22.58 2.11
CA ASN A 207 -1.25 21.76 0.90
C ASN A 207 0.18 21.40 0.49
N ASP A 208 1.11 22.33 0.59
CA ASP A 208 2.53 22.13 0.25
C ASP A 208 3.18 21.14 1.24
N TRP A 209 2.90 21.26 2.55
CA TRP A 209 3.30 20.29 3.56
C TRP A 209 2.72 18.89 3.30
N ALA A 210 1.42 18.80 3.03
CA ALA A 210 0.76 17.52 2.75
C ALA A 210 1.36 16.87 1.49
N LYS A 211 1.66 17.67 0.46
CA LYS A 211 2.36 17.21 -0.74
C LYS A 211 3.76 16.72 -0.41
N ALA A 212 4.54 17.45 0.39
CA ALA A 212 5.88 17.02 0.80
C ALA A 212 5.85 15.70 1.60
N LEU A 213 4.83 15.46 2.45
CA LEU A 213 4.67 14.17 3.10
C LEU A 213 4.44 13.03 2.10
N ILE A 214 3.58 13.24 1.11
CA ILE A 214 3.30 12.25 0.05
C ILE A 214 4.56 11.97 -0.77
N ASP A 215 5.27 13.03 -1.18
CA ASP A 215 6.47 12.91 -2.01
C ASP A 215 7.60 12.22 -1.23
N HIS A 216 7.78 12.51 0.07
CA HIS A 216 8.75 11.82 0.93
C HIS A 216 8.41 10.33 1.07
N ASP A 217 7.15 9.99 1.36
CA ASP A 217 6.71 8.59 1.46
C ASP A 217 6.91 7.83 0.14
N ALA A 218 6.71 8.49 -1.01
CA ALA A 218 6.93 7.90 -2.32
C ALA A 218 8.42 7.56 -2.54
N VAL A 219 9.33 8.49 -2.23
CA VAL A 219 10.79 8.25 -2.31
C VAL A 219 11.20 7.12 -1.37
N GLU A 220 10.72 7.12 -0.12
CA GLU A 220 10.98 6.06 0.86
C GLU A 220 10.53 4.69 0.34
N GLN A 221 9.31 4.60 -0.22
CA GLN A 221 8.77 3.35 -0.76
C GLN A 221 9.53 2.86 -1.99
N GLU A 222 9.87 3.75 -2.93
CA GLU A 222 10.64 3.37 -4.12
C GLU A 222 12.05 2.91 -3.77
N TRP A 223 12.73 3.64 -2.87
CA TRP A 223 14.04 3.25 -2.37
C TRP A 223 13.99 1.90 -1.65
N ALA A 224 13.02 1.73 -0.75
CA ALA A 224 12.79 0.47 -0.03
C ALA A 224 12.53 -0.69 -1.00
N ALA A 225 11.74 -0.49 -2.05
CA ALA A 225 11.46 -1.52 -3.05
C ALA A 225 12.75 -1.98 -3.77
N ILE A 226 13.67 -1.06 -4.06
CA ILE A 226 14.94 -1.39 -4.73
C ILE A 226 15.88 -2.14 -3.78
N VAL A 227 16.05 -1.68 -2.55
CA VAL A 227 17.00 -2.31 -1.61
C VAL A 227 16.51 -3.64 -1.06
N LEU A 228 15.18 -3.85 -0.99
CA LEU A 228 14.59 -5.09 -0.49
C LEU A 228 14.33 -6.12 -1.59
N ASP A 229 14.14 -5.71 -2.85
CA ASP A 229 14.00 -6.66 -3.97
C ASP A 229 15.37 -7.12 -4.49
N ARG A 230 15.65 -8.41 -4.27
CA ARG A 230 16.86 -9.11 -4.74
C ARG A 230 17.12 -9.03 -6.24
N PHE A 231 16.12 -8.72 -7.07
CA PHE A 231 16.34 -8.47 -8.50
C PHE A 231 16.62 -7.01 -8.78
N ALA A 232 15.82 -6.09 -8.23
CA ALA A 232 15.95 -4.67 -8.48
C ALA A 232 17.38 -4.19 -8.13
N VAL A 233 17.90 -4.66 -7.01
CA VAL A 233 19.27 -4.38 -6.56
C VAL A 233 20.35 -4.80 -7.58
N LEU A 234 20.10 -5.84 -8.37
CA LEU A 234 21.02 -6.32 -9.41
C LEU A 234 20.83 -5.62 -10.76
N GLU A 235 19.68 -4.99 -10.99
CA GLU A 235 19.40 -4.24 -12.23
C GLU A 235 20.01 -2.85 -12.21
N VAL A 236 20.03 -2.22 -11.03
CA VAL A 236 20.57 -0.86 -10.81
C VAL A 236 21.66 -0.84 -9.73
N PRO A 237 22.76 -1.62 -9.87
CA PRO A 237 23.78 -1.73 -8.83
C PRO A 237 24.47 -0.40 -8.49
N LEU A 238 24.44 0.57 -9.41
CA LEU A 238 24.99 1.91 -9.22
C LEU A 238 24.31 2.68 -8.07
N LEU A 239 23.02 2.41 -7.80
CA LEU A 239 22.28 3.04 -6.69
C LEU A 239 22.76 2.59 -5.31
N LEU A 240 23.56 1.54 -5.22
CA LEU A 240 24.14 1.07 -3.96
C LEU A 240 25.56 1.58 -3.72
N ASP A 241 26.20 2.17 -4.73
CA ASP A 241 27.56 2.66 -4.61
C ASP A 241 27.57 4.14 -4.21
N VAL A 242 27.76 4.38 -2.91
CA VAL A 242 27.87 5.73 -2.35
C VAL A 242 29.12 6.50 -2.79
N LYS A 243 30.03 5.87 -3.55
CA LYS A 243 31.13 6.59 -4.21
C LYS A 243 30.67 7.32 -5.47
N GLN A 244 29.49 6.97 -5.99
CA GLN A 244 28.89 7.66 -7.12
C GLN A 244 28.26 8.96 -6.64
N PRO A 245 28.59 10.10 -7.26
CA PRO A 245 28.20 11.41 -6.75
C PRO A 245 26.67 11.60 -6.73
N GLU A 246 25.95 11.07 -7.71
CA GLU A 246 24.49 11.14 -7.75
C GLU A 246 23.84 10.31 -6.64
N THR A 247 24.35 9.11 -6.38
CA THR A 247 23.88 8.26 -5.28
C THR A 247 24.19 8.89 -3.93
N ALA A 248 25.40 9.42 -3.74
CA ALA A 248 25.78 10.12 -2.51
C ALA A 248 24.87 11.32 -2.24
N ALA A 249 24.64 12.16 -3.26
CA ALA A 249 23.76 13.32 -3.15
C ALA A 249 22.33 12.93 -2.76
N PHE A 250 21.80 11.84 -3.31
CA PHE A 250 20.50 11.29 -2.90
C PHE A 250 20.50 10.84 -1.43
N ILE A 251 21.45 10.01 -1.02
CA ILE A 251 21.50 9.50 0.36
C ILE A 251 21.61 10.67 1.37
N ASP A 252 22.42 11.68 1.08
CA ASP A 252 22.57 12.86 1.94
C ASP A 252 21.29 13.72 1.99
N ALA A 253 20.60 13.90 0.87
CA ALA A 253 19.34 14.66 0.82
C ALA A 253 18.21 13.91 1.54
N TYR A 254 18.09 12.60 1.29
CA TYR A 254 17.09 11.74 1.91
C TYR A 254 17.29 11.63 3.43
N ALA A 255 18.54 11.45 3.90
CA ALA A 255 18.86 11.41 5.33
C ALA A 255 18.44 12.70 6.04
N ARG A 256 18.71 13.88 5.46
CA ARG A 256 18.29 15.16 6.03
C ARG A 256 16.77 15.30 6.14
N ALA A 257 16.02 14.89 5.11
CA ALA A 257 14.55 14.89 5.17
C ALA A 257 14.01 13.91 6.22
N GLN A 258 14.64 12.73 6.35
CA GLN A 258 14.28 11.71 7.33
C GLN A 258 14.58 12.16 8.76
N ASP A 259 15.76 12.74 9.01
CA ASP A 259 16.15 13.30 10.30
C ASP A 259 15.20 14.42 10.74
N PHE A 260 14.87 15.34 9.82
CA PHE A 260 13.90 16.40 10.09
C PHE A 260 12.54 15.82 10.54
N ARG A 261 12.02 14.83 9.81
CA ARG A 261 10.76 14.15 10.14
C ARG A 261 10.84 13.37 11.45
N ALA A 262 12.00 12.79 11.79
CA ALA A 262 12.19 12.08 13.04
C ALA A 262 12.15 13.03 14.24
N VAL A 263 12.70 14.24 14.11
CA VAL A 263 12.72 15.27 15.16
C VAL A 263 11.36 15.95 15.32
N HIS A 264 10.73 16.35 14.22
CA HIS A 264 9.53 17.19 14.23
C HIS A 264 8.20 16.42 14.03
N GLY A 265 8.27 15.15 13.64
CA GLY A 265 7.10 14.34 13.34
C GLY A 265 6.45 14.67 12.00
N ARG A 266 5.16 14.34 11.85
CA ARG A 266 4.38 14.54 10.61
C ARG A 266 3.34 15.65 10.72
N PHE A 267 3.23 16.27 11.90
CA PHE A 267 2.24 17.31 12.16
C PHE A 267 2.64 18.61 11.47
N PHE A 268 1.66 19.29 10.87
CA PHE A 268 1.90 20.56 10.20
C PHE A 268 2.23 21.66 11.21
N ASP A 269 3.38 22.31 10.99
CA ASP A 269 3.78 23.53 11.67
C ASP A 269 4.15 24.59 10.61
N PRO A 270 3.42 25.73 10.53
CA PRO A 270 3.69 26.79 9.57
C PRO A 270 5.13 27.36 9.62
N ALA A 271 5.80 27.29 10.78
CA ALA A 271 7.16 27.78 10.94
C ALA A 271 8.21 26.83 10.34
N LEU A 272 7.89 25.54 10.28
CA LEU A 272 8.77 24.46 9.80
C LEU A 272 8.50 24.08 8.35
N GLU A 273 7.36 24.50 7.80
CA GLU A 273 6.92 24.12 6.47
C GLU A 273 7.93 24.42 5.34
N PRO A 274 8.48 25.64 5.22
CA PRO A 274 9.40 25.94 4.13
C PRO A 274 10.64 25.04 4.12
N GLU A 275 11.21 24.78 5.30
CA GLU A 275 12.40 23.95 5.45
C GLU A 275 12.11 22.49 5.08
N TYR A 276 11.02 21.92 5.58
CA TYR A 276 10.65 20.54 5.25
C TYR A 276 10.35 20.36 3.76
N VAL A 277 9.60 21.30 3.17
CA VAL A 277 9.26 21.28 1.74
C VAL A 277 10.53 21.35 0.88
N ASP A 278 11.50 22.19 1.25
CA ASP A 278 12.77 22.30 0.52
C ASP A 278 13.64 21.03 0.67
N LEU A 279 13.69 20.44 1.88
CA LEU A 279 14.41 19.17 2.12
C LEU A 279 13.84 18.01 1.30
N VAL A 280 12.51 17.85 1.30
CA VAL A 280 11.85 16.80 0.52
C VAL A 280 12.05 17.03 -0.98
N ARG A 281 11.94 18.28 -1.45
CA ARG A 281 12.18 18.61 -2.86
C ARG A 281 13.59 18.21 -3.29
N ALA A 282 14.60 18.53 -2.49
CA ALA A 282 15.98 18.12 -2.75
C ALA A 282 16.12 16.58 -2.80
N ALA A 283 15.47 15.85 -1.89
CA ALA A 283 15.47 14.39 -1.90
C ALA A 283 14.81 13.82 -3.17
N VAL A 284 13.67 14.37 -3.61
CA VAL A 284 12.98 13.95 -4.85
C VAL A 284 13.83 14.21 -6.10
N GLU A 285 14.43 15.39 -6.20
CA GLU A 285 15.26 15.78 -7.35
C GLU A 285 16.52 14.92 -7.48
N THR A 286 17.23 14.72 -6.36
CA THR A 286 18.43 13.87 -6.31
C THR A 286 18.09 12.40 -6.52
N TRP A 287 16.97 11.91 -5.98
CA TRP A 287 16.46 10.56 -6.23
C TRP A 287 16.18 10.31 -7.72
N THR A 288 15.45 11.23 -8.36
CA THR A 288 15.12 11.13 -9.79
C THR A 288 16.39 11.13 -10.65
N THR A 289 17.36 11.97 -10.29
CA THR A 289 18.65 12.04 -10.99
C THR A 289 19.46 10.76 -10.81
N ALA A 290 19.61 10.26 -9.58
CA ALA A 290 20.32 9.02 -9.29
C ALA A 290 19.68 7.82 -10.00
N GLN A 291 18.34 7.70 -9.98
CA GLN A 291 17.64 6.64 -10.69
C GLN A 291 17.87 6.70 -12.20
N ARG A 292 17.78 7.89 -12.81
CA ARG A 292 18.03 8.07 -14.24
C ARG A 292 19.45 7.62 -14.60
N THR A 293 20.46 8.14 -13.90
CA THR A 293 21.87 7.77 -14.13
C THR A 293 22.10 6.27 -13.94
N ALA A 294 21.54 5.68 -12.89
CA ALA A 294 21.68 4.24 -12.63
C ALA A 294 21.03 3.37 -13.70
N ARG A 295 19.89 3.78 -14.27
CA ARG A 295 19.23 3.06 -15.37
C ARG A 295 19.95 3.23 -16.70
N GLU A 296 20.48 4.43 -16.96
CA GLU A 296 21.27 4.73 -18.18
C GLU A 296 22.57 3.92 -18.21
N VAL A 297 23.28 3.85 -17.07
CA VAL A 297 24.52 3.07 -16.95
C VAL A 297 24.23 1.57 -16.83
N GLY A 298 23.23 1.20 -16.02
CA GLY A 298 22.85 -0.18 -15.74
C GLY A 298 24.03 -1.05 -15.30
N LEU A 299 24.16 -2.24 -15.92
CA LEU A 299 25.27 -3.15 -15.64
C LEU A 299 26.62 -2.68 -16.21
N GLN A 300 26.67 -1.64 -17.05
CA GLN A 300 27.92 -1.22 -17.69
C GLN A 300 28.95 -0.66 -16.70
N PHE A 301 28.48 -0.22 -15.53
CA PHE A 301 29.30 0.14 -14.37
C PHE A 301 30.19 -1.01 -13.88
N LEU A 302 29.75 -2.27 -14.04
CA LEU A 302 30.51 -3.42 -13.60
C LEU A 302 31.58 -3.82 -14.62
N PRO A 303 32.71 -4.41 -14.19
CA PRO A 303 33.65 -5.07 -15.08
C PRO A 303 32.94 -6.11 -15.97
N LYS A 304 33.31 -6.21 -17.25
CA LYS A 304 32.66 -7.12 -18.23
C LYS A 304 32.54 -8.57 -17.73
N ALA A 305 33.54 -9.06 -17.00
CA ALA A 305 33.52 -10.39 -16.40
C ALA A 305 32.36 -10.54 -15.38
N GLU A 306 32.19 -9.56 -14.50
CA GLU A 306 31.14 -9.52 -13.48
C GLU A 306 29.75 -9.30 -14.07
N GLN A 307 29.62 -8.49 -15.12
CA GLN A 307 28.35 -8.32 -15.84
C GLN A 307 27.76 -9.67 -16.26
N SER A 308 28.60 -10.58 -16.78
CA SER A 308 28.16 -11.91 -17.20
C SER A 308 27.70 -12.77 -16.01
N LEU A 309 28.32 -12.60 -14.83
CA LEU A 309 27.96 -13.31 -13.62
C LEU A 309 26.62 -12.81 -13.07
N VAL A 310 26.41 -11.49 -13.03
CA VAL A 310 25.15 -10.88 -12.59
C VAL A 310 24.00 -11.30 -13.51
N ARG A 311 24.16 -11.22 -14.83
CA ARG A 311 23.12 -11.69 -15.78
C ARG A 311 22.78 -13.16 -15.59
N LYS A 312 23.76 -14.01 -15.27
CA LYS A 312 23.52 -15.43 -14.95
C LYS A 312 22.81 -15.59 -13.60
N ALA A 313 23.20 -14.81 -12.59
CA ALA A 313 22.58 -14.84 -11.27
C ALA A 313 21.10 -14.43 -11.33
N ILE A 314 20.77 -13.35 -12.05
CA ILE A 314 19.38 -12.91 -12.31
C ILE A 314 18.56 -14.04 -12.91
N LYS A 315 19.06 -14.72 -13.94
CA LYS A 315 18.37 -15.87 -14.55
C LYS A 315 18.16 -17.02 -13.54
N MET A 316 19.13 -17.31 -12.70
CA MET A 316 19.01 -18.36 -11.67
C MET A 316 18.02 -17.96 -10.56
N LEU A 317 17.98 -16.69 -10.17
CA LEU A 317 17.00 -16.19 -9.21
C LEU A 317 15.57 -16.25 -9.78
N ALA A 318 15.39 -15.93 -11.06
CA ALA A 318 14.09 -16.06 -11.72
C ALA A 318 13.59 -17.52 -11.69
N GLN A 319 14.48 -18.48 -11.93
CA GLN A 319 14.17 -19.91 -11.79
C GLN A 319 13.90 -20.34 -10.34
N ALA A 320 14.47 -19.64 -9.35
CA ALA A 320 14.21 -19.92 -7.94
C ALA A 320 12.84 -19.38 -7.47
N GLU A 321 12.37 -18.29 -8.07
CA GLU A 321 11.05 -17.72 -7.78
C GLU A 321 9.89 -18.43 -8.47
N ASP A 322 10.15 -19.00 -9.65
CA ASP A 322 9.14 -19.70 -10.46
C ASP A 322 8.44 -20.83 -9.67
N PRO A 323 7.15 -20.66 -9.29
CA PRO A 323 6.43 -21.64 -8.47
C PRO A 323 6.07 -22.91 -9.25
N THR A 324 6.14 -22.88 -10.58
CA THR A 324 5.87 -24.05 -11.43
C THR A 324 7.00 -25.08 -11.41
N ARG A 325 8.19 -24.68 -10.93
CA ARG A 325 9.35 -25.55 -10.84
C ARG A 325 9.35 -26.40 -9.56
N PRO A 326 9.86 -27.64 -9.62
CA PRO A 326 10.07 -28.45 -8.43
C PRO A 326 10.91 -27.73 -7.37
N VAL A 327 10.57 -27.90 -6.09
CA VAL A 327 11.25 -27.26 -4.96
C VAL A 327 12.77 -27.49 -5.00
N ALA A 328 13.21 -28.71 -5.31
CA ALA A 328 14.64 -29.03 -5.42
C ALA A 328 15.36 -28.22 -6.51
N ALA A 329 14.71 -27.99 -7.66
CA ALA A 329 15.25 -27.18 -8.74
C ALA A 329 15.35 -25.70 -8.33
N ARG A 330 14.33 -25.18 -7.63
CA ARG A 330 14.33 -23.80 -7.10
C ARG A 330 15.45 -23.58 -6.08
N VAL A 331 15.63 -24.52 -5.14
CA VAL A 331 16.73 -24.49 -4.15
C VAL A 331 18.09 -24.57 -4.83
N HIS A 332 18.25 -25.43 -5.84
CA HIS A 332 19.49 -25.51 -6.61
C HIS A 332 19.80 -24.19 -7.33
N ALA A 333 18.80 -23.58 -7.96
CA ALA A 333 18.92 -22.32 -8.66
C ALA A 333 19.32 -21.18 -7.71
N ALA A 334 18.67 -21.08 -6.54
CA ALA A 334 19.02 -20.10 -5.51
C ALA A 334 20.48 -20.26 -5.03
N ARG A 335 20.91 -21.49 -4.72
CA ARG A 335 22.32 -21.77 -4.33
C ARG A 335 23.30 -21.45 -5.45
N ARG A 336 22.93 -21.68 -6.71
CA ARG A 336 23.75 -21.33 -7.86
C ARG A 336 23.85 -19.82 -8.05
N ALA A 337 22.75 -19.08 -7.89
CA ALA A 337 22.75 -17.62 -7.89
C ALA A 337 23.69 -17.06 -6.81
N ALA A 338 23.56 -17.54 -5.57
CA ALA A 338 24.43 -17.13 -4.47
C ALA A 338 25.92 -17.34 -4.77
N ARG A 339 26.31 -18.49 -5.35
CA ARG A 339 27.69 -18.76 -5.76
C ARG A 339 28.20 -17.88 -6.91
N LEU A 340 27.31 -17.41 -7.78
CA LEU A 340 27.67 -16.47 -8.85
C LEU A 340 27.87 -15.06 -8.27
N LEU A 341 26.97 -14.63 -7.38
CA LEU A 341 27.04 -13.34 -6.70
C LEU A 341 28.26 -13.24 -5.77
N ALA A 342 28.66 -14.34 -5.12
CA ALA A 342 29.88 -14.40 -4.30
C ALA A 342 31.19 -14.13 -5.10
N LYS A 343 31.12 -14.15 -6.43
CA LYS A 343 32.25 -13.85 -7.34
C LYS A 343 32.19 -12.42 -7.91
N VAL A 344 31.17 -11.65 -7.55
CA VAL A 344 31.05 -10.23 -7.90
C VAL A 344 31.66 -9.44 -6.76
N HIS A 345 32.73 -8.68 -7.04
CA HIS A 345 33.49 -7.96 -6.01
C HIS A 345 33.23 -6.46 -6.05
N THR A 346 32.74 -5.93 -7.17
CA THR A 346 32.47 -4.49 -7.34
C THR A 346 31.27 -4.02 -6.51
N VAL A 347 30.25 -4.86 -6.35
CA VAL A 347 29.07 -4.54 -5.54
C VAL A 347 29.23 -5.14 -4.16
N VAL A 348 29.36 -4.30 -3.14
CA VAL A 348 29.29 -4.76 -1.74
C VAL A 348 27.82 -4.95 -1.38
N LEU A 349 27.33 -6.18 -1.54
CA LEU A 349 26.00 -6.52 -1.04
C LEU A 349 26.06 -6.66 0.48
N PRO A 350 25.07 -6.15 1.23
CA PRO A 350 24.95 -6.44 2.65
C PRO A 350 24.86 -7.96 2.85
N LYS A 351 25.63 -8.47 3.83
CA LYS A 351 25.79 -9.92 4.08
C LYS A 351 24.55 -10.55 4.71
#